data_AF-A0A811ASC1-F1
#
_entry.id   AF-A0A811ASC1-F1
#
_cell.length_a   1.000
_cell.length_b   1.000
_cell.length_c   1.000
_cell.angle_alpha   90.00
_cell.angle_beta   90.00
_cell.angle_gamma   90.00
#
_symmetry.space_group_name_H-M   'P 1'
#
loop_
_entity.id
_entity.type
_entity.pdbx_description
1 polymer ?
#
loop_
_entity_poly.entity_id
_entity_poly.type
_entity_poly.pdbx_seq_one_letter_code
_entity_poly.pdbx_strand_id
1 'polypeptide(L)'
;MLRFTAAKDFNEDVRGYLVLNMTPTNMFVNEANEAAEVLKDYPEMHLANSRVCDRKAHRDAWAESMTILKRKMIKPSKKSKR
;
A
#
# COMPACT_ATOMS: atom_id res chain seq x y z
N MET A 1 20.19 -11.33 -7.66
CA MET A 1 20.72 -10.21 -6.87
C MET A 1 19.72 -9.07 -6.95
N LEU A 2 19.02 -8.77 -5.85
CA LEU A 2 18.03 -7.68 -5.77
C LEU A 2 18.74 -6.34 -6.01
N ARG A 3 18.20 -5.49 -6.89
CA ARG A 3 18.81 -4.20 -7.26
C ARG A 3 19.02 -3.22 -6.09
N PHE A 4 18.43 -3.51 -4.93
CA PHE A 4 18.54 -2.69 -3.74
C PHE A 4 19.92 -2.76 -3.08
N THR A 5 20.58 -3.93 -3.07
CA THR A 5 21.93 -4.05 -2.50
C THR A 5 22.93 -3.22 -3.29
N ALA A 6 22.85 -3.27 -4.63
CA ALA A 6 23.66 -2.41 -5.50
C ALA A 6 23.39 -0.90 -5.32
N ALA A 7 22.16 -0.52 -4.93
CA ALA A 7 21.84 0.87 -4.61
C ALA A 7 22.46 1.32 -3.28
N LYS A 8 22.53 0.43 -2.29
CA LYS A 8 23.23 0.67 -1.02
C LYS A 8 24.75 0.81 -1.21
N ASP A 9 25.34 0.04 -2.12
CA ASP A 9 26.77 0.15 -2.45
C ASP A 9 27.13 1.54 -3.01
N PHE A 10 26.17 2.23 -3.65
CA PHE A 10 26.36 3.59 -4.17
C PHE A 10 26.00 4.68 -3.15
N ASN A 11 25.00 4.43 -2.30
CA ASN A 11 24.57 5.34 -1.25
C ASN A 11 24.07 4.54 -0.03
N GLU A 12 24.90 4.45 1.00
CA GLU A 12 24.63 3.67 2.20
C GLU A 12 23.39 4.15 2.97
N ASP A 13 23.02 5.44 2.84
CA ASP A 13 21.87 6.05 3.50
C ASP A 13 20.52 5.76 2.82
N VAL A 14 20.50 5.02 1.71
CA VAL A 14 19.26 4.71 0.98
C VAL A 14 18.34 3.83 1.82
N ARG A 15 17.12 4.34 2.03
CA ARG A 15 16.05 3.63 2.75
C ARG A 15 15.08 2.98 1.77
N GLY A 16 14.95 1.66 1.85
CA GLY A 16 13.96 0.89 1.09
C GLY A 16 12.66 0.80 1.87
N TYR A 17 11.54 1.13 1.24
CA TYR A 17 10.21 0.94 1.81
C TYR A 17 9.38 0.00 0.95
N LEU A 18 8.68 -0.92 1.60
CA LEU A 18 7.76 -1.86 0.99
C LEU A 18 6.33 -1.44 1.31
N VAL A 19 5.47 -1.39 0.31
CA VAL A 19 4.06 -1.04 0.47
C VAL A 19 3.21 -2.16 -0.13
N LEU A 20 2.32 -2.73 0.69
CA LEU A 20 1.33 -3.68 0.20
C LEU A 20 0.22 -2.92 -0.51
N ASN A 21 0.08 -3.20 -1.81
CA ASN A 21 -0.96 -2.65 -2.66
C ASN A 21 -2.06 -3.70 -2.94
N MET A 22 -3.24 -3.22 -3.32
CA MET A 22 -4.43 -4.02 -3.63
C MET A 22 -4.81 -4.99 -2.51
N THR A 23 -4.53 -4.64 -1.26
CA THR A 23 -4.85 -5.53 -0.13
C THR A 23 -6.38 -5.69 -0.03
N PRO A 24 -6.90 -6.91 0.17
CA PRO A 24 -8.32 -7.14 0.32
C PRO A 24 -8.88 -6.35 1.51
N THR A 25 -10.11 -5.85 1.37
CA THR A 25 -10.79 -5.11 2.45
C THR A 25 -11.52 -6.02 3.43
N ASN A 26 -11.64 -7.31 3.11
CA ASN A 26 -12.35 -8.29 3.94
C ASN A 26 -11.47 -8.68 5.14
N MET A 27 -12.02 -8.58 6.35
CA MET A 27 -11.33 -8.89 7.60
C MET A 27 -11.03 -10.39 7.79
N PHE A 28 -11.74 -11.26 7.08
CA PHE A 28 -11.54 -12.72 7.13
C PHE A 28 -10.48 -13.23 6.15
N VAL A 29 -9.86 -12.32 5.40
CA VAL A 29 -8.93 -12.61 4.30
C VAL A 29 -7.53 -12.19 4.77
N ASN A 30 -6.65 -13.17 4.95
CA ASN A 30 -5.39 -13.06 5.72
C ASN A 30 -4.13 -12.90 4.84
N GLU A 31 -4.30 -12.91 3.52
CA GLU A 31 -3.24 -12.87 2.51
C GLU A 31 -2.31 -11.67 2.69
N ALA A 32 -2.86 -10.53 3.12
CA ALA A 32 -2.06 -9.34 3.38
C ALA A 32 -1.14 -9.49 4.61
N ASN A 33 -1.54 -10.30 5.59
CA ASN A 33 -0.70 -10.63 6.74
C ASN A 33 0.33 -11.69 6.37
N GLU A 34 -0.06 -12.72 5.64
CA GLU A 34 0.86 -13.74 5.13
C GLU A 34 1.94 -13.14 4.25
N ALA A 35 1.58 -12.23 3.34
CA ALA A 35 2.55 -11.47 2.56
C ALA A 35 3.47 -10.61 3.43
N ALA A 36 2.93 -9.98 4.50
CA ALA A 36 3.75 -9.22 5.43
C ALA A 36 4.75 -10.10 6.20
N GLU A 37 4.38 -11.34 6.54
CA GLU A 37 5.27 -12.30 7.18
C GLU A 37 6.43 -12.69 6.25
N VAL A 38 6.15 -13.01 4.98
CA VAL A 38 7.21 -13.33 3.99
C VAL A 38 8.18 -12.17 3.78
N LEU A 39 7.69 -10.92 3.89
CA LEU A 39 8.55 -9.74 3.74
C LEU A 39 9.49 -9.52 4.93
N LYS A 40 9.31 -10.21 6.07
CA LYS A 40 10.25 -10.15 7.20
C LYS A 40 11.61 -10.76 6.88
N ASP A 41 11.68 -11.63 5.86
CA ASP A 41 12.92 -12.23 5.39
C ASP A 41 13.87 -11.21 4.72
N TYR A 42 13.40 -9.99 4.47
CA TYR A 42 14.16 -8.89 3.86
C TYR A 42 14.33 -7.71 4.84
N PRO A 43 15.15 -7.86 5.90
CA PRO A 43 15.27 -6.87 6.98
C PRO A 43 15.86 -5.53 6.53
N GLU A 44 16.50 -5.52 5.37
CA GLU A 44 17.11 -4.33 4.77
C GLU A 44 16.10 -3.35 4.16
N MET A 45 14.82 -3.74 4.07
CA MET A 45 13.71 -2.88 3.66
C MET A 45 12.64 -2.80 4.76
N HIS A 46 12.04 -1.62 4.92
CA HIS A 46 11.00 -1.40 5.92
C HIS A 46 9.60 -1.55 5.31
N LEU A 47 8.80 -2.46 5.86
CA LEU A 47 7.39 -2.58 5.53
C LEU A 47 6.61 -1.38 6.10
N ALA A 48 5.85 -0.69 5.25
CA ALA A 48 5.00 0.40 5.67
C ALA A 48 3.81 -0.10 6.51
N ASN A 49 3.51 0.60 7.59
CA ASN A 49 2.35 0.31 8.45
C ASN A 49 1.01 0.51 7.72
N SER A 50 0.99 1.42 6.73
CA SER A 50 -0.19 1.70 5.90
C SER A 50 -0.25 0.77 4.70
N ARG A 51 -1.42 0.17 4.47
CA ARG A 51 -1.72 -0.67 3.31
C ARG A 51 -2.65 0.05 2.34
N VAL A 52 -2.44 -0.13 1.04
CA VAL A 52 -3.35 0.38 0.01
C VAL A 52 -4.34 -0.72 -0.33
N CYS A 53 -5.59 -0.55 0.12
CA CYS A 53 -6.63 -1.56 -0.12
C CYS A 53 -7.31 -1.39 -1.47
N ASP A 54 -7.78 -2.48 -2.05
CA ASP A 54 -8.62 -2.41 -3.24
C ASP A 54 -10.05 -1.96 -2.86
N ARG A 55 -10.30 -0.66 -2.93
CA ARG A 55 -11.61 -0.04 -2.66
C ARG A 55 -12.19 0.52 -3.94
N LYS A 56 -13.51 0.42 -4.10
CA LYS A 56 -14.26 1.11 -5.18
C LYS A 56 -13.92 2.60 -5.30
N ALA A 57 -13.66 3.26 -4.17
CA ALA A 57 -13.27 4.66 -4.15
C ALA A 57 -11.98 4.94 -4.96
N HIS A 58 -11.00 4.03 -4.94
CA HIS A 58 -9.77 4.13 -5.73
C HIS A 58 -10.05 3.96 -7.22
N ARG A 59 -10.82 2.92 -7.58
CA ARG A 59 -11.17 2.61 -8.99
C ARG A 59 -11.95 3.73 -9.65
N ASP A 60 -12.95 4.25 -8.96
CA ASP A 60 -13.75 5.34 -9.52
C ASP A 60 -12.97 6.67 -9.57
N ALA A 61 -12.07 6.95 -8.61
CA ALA A 61 -11.24 8.16 -8.67
C ALA A 61 -10.30 8.11 -9.86
N TRP A 62 -9.72 6.93 -10.14
CA TRP A 62 -8.98 6.67 -11.36
C TRP A 62 -9.83 6.91 -12.62
N ALA A 63 -11.05 6.36 -12.67
CA ALA A 63 -11.96 6.56 -13.80
C ALA A 63 -12.34 8.04 -14.02
N GLU A 64 -12.48 8.81 -12.94
CA GLU A 64 -12.76 10.25 -12.97
C GLU A 64 -11.47 11.09 -13.21
N SER A 65 -10.30 10.47 -13.41
CA SER A 65 -8.99 11.14 -13.55
C SER A 65 -8.68 12.12 -12.41
N MET A 66 -9.09 11.76 -11.20
CA MET A 66 -8.91 12.57 -9.99
C MET A 66 -8.24 11.78 -8.87
N THR A 67 -7.64 12.50 -7.93
CA THR A 67 -7.13 11.90 -6.70
C THR A 67 -8.26 11.54 -5.74
N ILE A 68 -8.05 10.51 -4.92
CA ILE A 68 -9.04 10.01 -3.94
C ILE A 68 -9.47 11.12 -2.95
N LEU A 69 -8.54 12.01 -2.57
CA LEU A 69 -8.81 13.14 -1.68
C LEU A 69 -9.81 14.12 -2.31
N LYS A 70 -9.56 14.52 -3.56
CA LYS A 70 -10.43 15.43 -4.31
C LYS A 70 -11.83 14.83 -4.46
N ARG A 71 -11.91 13.53 -4.74
CA ARG A 71 -13.18 12.82 -4.83
C ARG A 71 -13.98 12.80 -3.52
N LYS A 72 -13.32 12.61 -2.37
CA LYS A 72 -13.98 12.66 -1.04
C LYS A 72 -14.58 14.03 -0.70
N MET A 73 -13.97 15.12 -1.20
CA MET A 73 -14.50 16.47 -0.98
C MET A 73 -15.74 16.73 -1.84
N ILE A 74 -15.72 16.29 -3.10
CA ILE A 74 -16.81 16.53 -4.05
C ILE A 74 -18.03 15.65 -3.74
N LYS A 75 -17.80 14.37 -3.40
CA LYS A 75 -18.84 13.45 -2.97
C LYS A 75 -18.60 13.13 -1.50
N PRO A 76 -19.37 13.71 -0.55
CA PRO A 76 -19.25 13.32 0.85
C PRO A 76 -19.43 11.81 0.92
N SER A 77 -18.40 11.09 1.38
CA SER A 77 -18.50 9.64 1.55
C SER A 77 -19.64 9.39 2.52
N LYS A 78 -20.74 8.79 2.06
CA LYS A 78 -21.79 8.28 2.94
C LYS A 78 -21.08 7.39 3.96
N LYS A 79 -20.95 7.85 5.21
CA LYS A 79 -20.40 7.04 6.29
C LYS A 79 -21.25 5.78 6.32
N SER A 80 -20.65 4.64 5.98
CA SER A 80 -21.27 3.34 6.22
C SER A 80 -21.59 3.31 7.71
N LYS A 81 -22.88 3.31 8.05
CA LYS A 81 -23.33 3.14 9.43
C LYS A 81 -22.69 1.85 9.96
N ARG A 82 -22.04 1.97 11.12
CA ARG A 82 -21.65 0.83 11.95
C ARG A 82 -22.89 0.06 12.36
#